data_AF-A0A8H7PAN9-F1
#
_entry.id   AF-A0A8H7PAN9-F1
#
_cell.length_a   1.000
_cell.length_b   1.000
_cell.length_c   1.000
_cell.angle_alpha   90.00
_cell.angle_beta   90.00
_cell.angle_gamma   90.00
#
_symmetry.space_group_name_H-M   'P 1'
#
loop_
_entity.id
_entity.type
_entity.pdbx_description
1 polymer ?
#
loop_
_entity_poly.entity_id
_entity_poly.type
_entity_poly.pdbx_seq_one_letter_code
_entity_poly.pdbx_strand_id
1 'polypeptide(L)'
;MATAANTANAAPPSPSRPSLQGSHSSSSINSAQSNGKPADYVYFERTTAGFSDDAVPRAKTAQLKLEHFYKVAVDAAIERNTRRVELERKLATETAMSDERKQRQLQQLGKRESAFLRLRRTKLGLDDFRTVKVIGKGAFGEVRVVQKTDTGKIYAMKTLRKDEMLKKDQLAHVRAERDVLAESNSPWVVQLYYSFQDSAYLYLIMEFLPGGDLMTMLIKYDTFSEDVTRFYIAECVLAIEAVHQLGFIHRDIKPDNILIDKDGHIKLSDFGLSTGFHKNHDSSYYQRLLDSANGVQSPTTAARNSVMVNAIHLTMSSKDQIATWKANRRKLAYSTVGTPDYIAPEIFLQKGYGNECDWWSLGAIMFECLVGYPPFCSESTHETYQKILQWQNYLMFPDDVHLSREAEDIIRRLITSPDRRMTAEQLKKHPFFYGVSWTGIRQIEAPFIPRLRSITDTSYFPTDELEQVPDEPVGADTTGASKDLAFLGYTFKRFSVSSQAF
;
A
#
# COMPACT_ATOMS: atom_id res chain seq x y z
N MET A 1 5.33 78.81 43.95
CA MET A 1 4.93 77.96 45.10
C MET A 1 4.38 76.67 44.53
N ALA A 2 4.90 75.46 44.71
CA ALA A 2 6.03 74.89 45.44
C ALA A 2 6.31 73.53 44.76
N THR A 3 7.47 73.33 44.13
CA THR A 3 8.57 72.43 44.55
C THR A 3 8.23 70.96 44.84
N ALA A 4 8.75 70.09 43.96
CA ALA A 4 9.52 68.86 44.18
C ALA A 4 9.14 67.87 45.29
N ALA A 5 9.07 66.58 44.94
CA ALA A 5 9.99 65.57 45.51
C ALA A 5 9.86 64.22 44.78
N ASN A 6 11.02 63.72 44.37
CA ASN A 6 11.31 62.40 43.87
C ASN A 6 11.64 61.53 45.10
N THR A 7 10.96 60.40 45.31
CA THR A 7 11.33 59.44 46.36
C THR A 7 11.26 58.01 45.86
N ALA A 8 12.45 57.42 45.77
CA ALA A 8 12.68 55.98 45.76
C ALA A 8 12.35 55.38 47.14
N ASN A 9 11.81 54.17 47.17
CA ASN A 9 11.94 53.20 48.27
C ASN A 9 11.40 51.84 47.78
N ALA A 10 12.26 50.84 47.60
CA ALA A 10 12.77 49.93 48.64
C ALA A 10 11.84 48.71 48.82
N ALA A 11 12.34 47.56 48.39
CA ALA A 11 11.67 46.27 48.43
C ALA A 11 11.52 45.75 49.88
N PRO A 12 10.42 45.05 50.21
CA PRO A 12 10.22 44.48 51.54
C PRO A 12 11.00 43.16 51.74
N PRO A 13 11.39 42.83 52.98
CA PRO A 13 12.19 41.65 53.30
C PRO A 13 11.36 40.36 53.34
N SER A 14 12.03 39.26 53.02
CA SER A 14 11.53 37.89 53.04
C SER A 14 11.28 37.38 54.48
N PRO A 15 10.21 36.58 54.71
CA PRO A 15 10.01 35.91 55.98
C PRO A 15 10.84 34.61 56.07
N SER A 16 11.41 34.41 57.24
CA SER A 16 12.21 33.29 57.70
C SER A 16 11.43 31.96 57.69
N ARG A 17 12.08 30.91 57.16
CA ARG A 17 11.64 29.51 57.27
C ARG A 17 12.04 28.94 58.64
N PRO A 18 11.19 28.14 59.30
CA PRO A 18 11.59 27.40 60.50
C PRO A 18 12.37 26.14 60.12
N SER A 19 13.43 25.90 60.87
CA SER A 19 14.28 24.71 60.87
C SER A 19 13.59 23.52 61.53
N LEU A 20 13.60 22.34 60.91
CA LEU A 20 13.45 21.05 61.57
C LEU A 20 14.24 19.96 60.81
N GLN A 21 15.27 19.44 61.51
CA GLN A 21 15.81 18.07 61.56
C GLN A 21 15.49 17.15 60.36
N GLY A 22 16.44 16.53 59.64
CA GLY A 22 17.63 15.84 60.12
C GLY A 22 17.46 14.34 59.90
N SER A 23 18.03 13.78 58.83
CA SER A 23 18.42 12.37 58.76
C SER A 23 19.41 12.16 57.61
N HIS A 24 20.67 11.91 57.98
CA HIS A 24 21.73 11.50 57.08
C HIS A 24 21.47 10.11 56.51
N SER A 25 21.75 9.94 55.22
CA SER A 25 22.28 8.67 54.70
C SER A 25 23.28 8.98 53.59
N SER A 26 24.54 8.77 53.93
CA SER A 26 25.74 8.91 53.10
C SER A 26 25.83 7.82 52.03
N SER A 27 26.17 8.19 50.80
CA SER A 27 27.01 7.34 49.94
C SER A 27 27.63 8.14 48.78
N SER A 28 28.95 8.32 48.90
CA SER A 28 29.95 8.17 47.83
C SER A 28 29.99 9.21 46.71
N ILE A 29 30.78 10.25 46.95
CA ILE A 29 31.33 11.18 45.95
C ILE A 29 32.37 10.44 45.10
N ASN A 30 32.11 10.33 43.79
CA ASN A 30 33.15 10.08 42.79
C ASN A 30 33.46 11.39 42.07
N SER A 31 34.60 11.97 42.41
CA SER A 31 35.20 13.14 41.78
C SER A 31 35.89 12.74 40.49
N ALA A 32 35.41 13.23 39.34
CA ALA A 32 36.23 13.31 38.13
C ALA A 32 35.81 14.49 37.24
N GLN A 33 36.74 15.45 37.13
CA GLN A 33 36.97 16.36 36.01
C GLN A 33 36.01 17.55 35.82
N SER A 34 36.32 18.60 36.58
CA SER A 34 36.09 20.00 36.24
C SER A 34 36.84 20.40 34.97
N ASN A 35 36.12 20.80 33.92
CA ASN A 35 36.67 21.67 32.87
C ASN A 35 35.75 22.90 32.71
N GLY A 36 36.36 24.08 32.81
CA GLY A 36 35.74 25.34 33.22
C GLY A 36 34.50 25.78 32.43
N LYS A 37 33.44 26.15 33.17
CA LYS A 37 32.27 26.90 32.70
C LYS A 37 31.76 27.81 33.83
N PRO A 38 31.17 28.98 33.50
CA PRO A 38 30.92 30.09 34.45
C PRO A 38 29.93 29.75 35.58
N ALA A 39 30.10 30.42 36.72
CA ALA A 39 29.49 30.18 38.03
C ALA A 39 27.96 30.39 38.13
N ASP A 40 27.28 30.70 37.03
CA ASP A 40 25.85 31.04 36.98
C ASP A 40 24.97 29.93 36.39
N TYR A 41 25.54 28.74 36.16
CA TYR A 41 24.81 27.59 35.63
C TYR A 41 24.36 26.66 36.76
N VAL A 42 23.08 26.71 37.09
CA VAL A 42 22.46 25.75 38.03
C VAL A 42 22.30 24.41 37.33
N TYR A 43 23.08 23.41 37.74
CA TYR A 43 22.91 22.04 37.29
C TYR A 43 21.73 21.43 38.04
N PHE A 44 20.60 21.29 37.34
CA PHE A 44 19.48 20.49 37.83
C PHE A 44 19.67 19.05 37.39
N GLU A 45 19.84 18.13 38.33
CA GLU A 45 19.66 16.70 38.05
C GLU A 45 18.17 16.43 37.81
N ARG A 46 17.84 16.06 36.57
CA ARG A 46 16.46 15.78 36.16
C ARG A 46 16.24 14.27 36.21
N THR A 47 15.34 13.85 37.09
CA THR A 47 14.95 12.44 37.22
C THR A 47 13.56 12.24 36.63
N THR A 48 13.31 11.07 36.03
CA THR A 48 11.98 10.68 35.53
C THR A 48 11.03 10.22 36.64
N ALA A 49 11.50 10.19 37.90
CA ALA A 49 10.73 9.75 39.06
C ALA A 49 9.60 10.76 39.37
N GLY A 50 8.35 10.30 39.31
CA GLY A 50 7.16 11.11 39.59
C GLY A 50 6.31 11.49 38.36
N PHE A 51 6.77 11.17 37.15
CA PHE A 51 5.93 11.28 35.96
C PHE A 51 5.01 10.05 35.84
N SER A 52 3.76 10.25 35.42
CA SER A 52 2.84 9.15 35.11
C SER A 52 3.39 8.27 33.98
N ASP A 53 3.04 6.99 33.97
CA ASP A 53 3.45 6.03 32.92
C ASP A 53 3.08 6.49 31.48
N ASP A 54 2.11 7.39 31.31
CA ASP A 54 1.73 7.98 30.01
C ASP A 54 2.61 9.19 29.59
N ALA A 55 3.25 9.87 30.54
CA ALA A 55 3.95 11.13 30.27
C ALA A 55 5.32 10.90 29.60
N VAL A 56 6.04 9.86 30.02
CA VAL A 56 7.34 9.47 29.43
C VAL A 56 7.21 9.07 27.96
N PRO A 57 6.29 8.17 27.54
CA PRO A 57 6.11 7.84 26.13
C PRO A 57 5.61 9.04 25.30
N ARG A 58 4.79 9.93 25.86
CA ARG A 58 4.36 11.17 25.18
C ARG A 58 5.51 12.16 24.98
N ALA A 59 6.42 12.29 25.95
CA ALA A 59 7.61 13.12 25.80
C ALA A 59 8.53 12.57 24.70
N LYS A 60 8.77 11.25 24.69
CA LYS A 60 9.52 10.58 23.62
C LYS A 60 8.83 10.75 22.25
N THR A 61 7.50 10.71 22.23
CA THR A 61 6.69 10.97 21.03
C THR A 61 6.91 12.38 20.51
N ALA A 62 6.86 13.37 21.39
CA ALA A 62 7.07 14.77 21.04
C ALA A 62 8.49 15.03 20.55
N GLN A 63 9.50 14.40 21.18
CA GLN A 63 10.89 14.46 20.73
C GLN A 63 11.04 13.95 19.29
N LEU A 64 10.56 12.73 19.01
CA LEU A 64 10.64 12.15 17.66
C LEU A 64 9.88 12.99 16.62
N LYS A 65 8.72 13.55 16.99
CA LYS A 65 7.94 14.48 16.15
C LYS A 65 8.74 15.73 15.81
N LEU A 66 9.42 16.34 16.79
CA LEU A 66 10.23 17.54 16.59
C LEU A 66 11.48 17.26 15.75
N GLU A 67 12.20 16.18 16.05
CA GLU A 67 13.38 15.76 15.28
C GLU A 67 13.02 15.53 13.80
N HIS A 68 11.93 14.80 13.55
CA HIS A 68 11.44 14.57 12.19
C HIS A 68 10.99 15.87 11.52
N PHE A 69 10.27 16.75 12.22
CA PHE A 69 9.83 18.03 11.68
C PHE A 69 10.99 18.92 11.25
N TYR A 70 12.01 19.08 12.10
CA TYR A 70 13.18 19.88 11.77
C TYR A 70 14.02 19.26 10.67
N LYS A 71 14.20 17.94 10.66
CA LYS A 71 14.91 17.24 9.58
C LYS A 71 14.23 17.49 8.22
N VAL A 72 12.92 17.23 8.13
CA VAL A 72 12.15 17.47 6.89
C VAL A 72 12.13 18.95 6.50
N ALA A 73 12.06 19.86 7.47
CA ALA A 73 12.10 21.30 7.19
C ALA A 73 13.45 21.75 6.63
N VAL A 74 14.56 21.23 7.17
CA VAL A 74 15.92 21.51 6.69
C VAL A 74 16.14 20.90 5.31
N ASP A 75 15.80 19.62 5.11
CA ASP A 75 15.95 18.93 3.82
C ASP A 75 15.17 19.68 2.73
N ALA A 76 13.93 20.08 3.01
CA ALA A 76 13.11 20.86 2.07
C ALA A 76 13.69 22.27 1.79
N ALA A 77 14.35 22.89 2.76
CA ALA A 77 15.01 24.18 2.56
C ALA A 77 16.26 24.02 1.69
N ILE A 78 17.03 22.95 1.88
CA ILE A 78 18.18 22.59 1.05
C ILE A 78 17.72 22.33 -0.38
N GLU A 79 16.72 21.47 -0.58
CA GLU A 79 16.16 21.16 -1.92
C GLU A 79 15.59 22.39 -2.64
N ARG A 80 14.98 23.32 -1.89
CA ARG A 80 14.52 24.59 -2.47
C ARG A 80 15.69 25.44 -2.95
N ASN A 81 16.75 25.52 -2.17
CA ASN A 81 17.94 26.30 -2.53
C ASN A 81 18.69 25.65 -3.70
N THR A 82 18.84 24.32 -3.72
CA THR A 82 19.51 23.62 -4.83
C THR A 82 18.75 23.79 -6.14
N ARG A 83 17.42 23.61 -6.16
CA ARG A 83 16.58 23.82 -7.36
C ARG A 83 16.65 25.26 -7.88
N ARG A 84 16.69 26.24 -6.96
CA ARG A 84 16.86 27.65 -7.31
C ARG A 84 18.22 27.91 -7.96
N VAL A 85 19.30 27.46 -7.33
CA VAL A 85 20.67 27.63 -7.84
C VAL A 85 20.87 26.90 -9.17
N GLU A 86 20.26 25.73 -9.35
CA GLU A 86 20.33 24.98 -10.61
C GLU A 86 19.64 25.74 -11.77
N LEU A 87 18.49 26.36 -11.52
CA LEU A 87 17.82 27.20 -12.51
C LEU A 87 18.63 28.47 -12.81
N GLU A 88 19.16 29.13 -11.78
CA GLU A 88 20.04 30.30 -11.94
C GLU A 88 21.28 29.95 -12.77
N ARG A 89 21.88 28.76 -12.54
CA ARG A 89 22.99 28.25 -13.34
C ARG A 89 22.61 27.97 -14.79
N LYS A 90 21.44 27.35 -15.04
CA LYS A 90 20.94 27.10 -16.41
C LYS A 90 20.71 28.42 -17.16
N LEU A 91 20.09 29.39 -16.49
CA LEU A 91 19.86 30.74 -17.02
C LEU A 91 21.16 31.52 -17.28
N ALA A 92 22.22 31.26 -16.52
CA ALA A 92 23.54 31.86 -16.76
C ALA A 92 24.30 31.20 -17.93
N THR A 93 24.05 29.91 -18.19
CA THR A 93 24.68 29.15 -19.27
C THR A 93 24.04 29.44 -20.63
N GLU A 94 22.73 29.70 -20.66
CA GLU A 94 22.01 30.12 -21.86
C GLU A 94 22.19 31.63 -22.11
N THR A 95 23.34 32.02 -22.68
CA THR A 95 23.67 33.41 -23.03
C THR A 95 22.73 34.02 -24.09
N ALA A 96 21.97 33.19 -24.82
CA ALA A 96 21.05 33.61 -25.89
C ALA A 96 19.68 34.15 -25.40
N MET A 97 19.41 34.11 -24.09
CA MET A 97 18.11 34.52 -23.53
C MET A 97 18.14 35.96 -23.01
N SER A 98 17.14 36.77 -23.36
CA SER A 98 17.02 38.15 -22.86
C SER A 98 16.82 38.17 -21.35
N ASP A 99 17.33 39.23 -20.69
CA ASP A 99 17.22 39.38 -19.23
C ASP A 99 15.76 39.42 -18.76
N GLU A 100 14.83 39.93 -19.58
CA GLU A 100 13.39 39.85 -19.30
C GLU A 100 12.87 38.41 -19.24
N ARG A 101 13.33 37.52 -20.14
CA ARG A 101 12.93 36.11 -20.13
C ARG A 101 13.51 35.38 -18.92
N LYS A 102 14.76 35.67 -18.55
CA LYS A 102 15.40 35.15 -17.33
C LYS A 102 14.59 35.55 -16.09
N GLN A 103 14.19 36.81 -16.00
CA GLN A 103 13.38 37.32 -14.89
C GLN A 103 11.97 36.69 -14.84
N ARG A 104 11.33 36.47 -15.99
CA ARG A 104 10.04 35.76 -16.05
C ARG A 104 10.16 34.32 -15.57
N GLN A 105 11.21 33.59 -15.93
CA GLN A 105 11.42 32.22 -15.44
C GLN A 105 11.68 32.16 -13.94
N LEU A 106 12.48 33.09 -13.39
CA LEU A 106 12.69 33.20 -11.94
C LEU A 106 11.40 33.55 -11.18
N GLN A 107 10.57 34.44 -11.72
CA GLN A 107 9.26 34.74 -11.16
C GLN A 107 8.31 33.54 -11.22
N GLN A 108 8.33 32.76 -12.31
CA GLN A 108 7.56 31.52 -12.41
C GLN A 108 8.02 30.48 -11.38
N LEU A 109 9.33 30.34 -11.16
CA LEU A 109 9.86 29.48 -10.09
C LEU A 109 9.39 29.97 -8.72
N GLY A 110 9.49 31.27 -8.43
CA GLY A 110 9.01 31.86 -7.18
C GLY A 110 7.51 31.65 -6.94
N LYS A 111 6.69 31.78 -8.00
CA LYS A 111 5.25 31.46 -7.95
C LYS A 111 5.00 29.98 -7.69
N ARG A 112 5.74 29.07 -8.34
CA ARG A 112 5.66 27.61 -8.13
C ARG A 112 6.02 27.22 -6.69
N GLU A 113 7.12 27.75 -6.16
CA GLU A 113 7.55 27.53 -4.77
C GLU A 113 6.53 28.07 -3.76
N SER A 114 5.98 29.26 -4.03
CA SER A 114 4.93 29.84 -3.18
C SER A 114 3.66 29.00 -3.19
N ALA A 115 3.26 28.47 -4.35
CA ALA A 115 2.13 27.56 -4.48
C ALA A 115 2.38 26.22 -3.77
N PHE A 116 3.59 25.67 -3.88
CA PHE A 116 4.00 24.45 -3.17
C PHE A 116 3.93 24.62 -1.64
N LEU A 117 4.45 25.74 -1.11
CA LEU A 117 4.39 26.04 0.33
C LEU A 117 2.95 26.23 0.81
N ARG A 118 2.08 26.85 0.00
CA ARG A 118 0.64 26.95 0.30
C ARG A 118 0.00 25.56 0.36
N LEU A 119 0.24 24.72 -0.65
CA LEU A 119 -0.29 23.36 -0.71
C LEU A 119 0.14 22.52 0.50
N ARG A 120 1.38 22.71 0.98
CA ARG A 120 1.91 22.03 2.17
C ARG A 120 1.28 22.54 3.48
N ARG A 121 0.87 23.81 3.53
CA ARG A 121 0.21 24.42 4.69
C ARG A 121 -1.26 24.04 4.80
N THR A 122 -1.95 23.89 3.66
CA THR A 122 -3.33 23.39 3.67
C THR A 122 -3.33 22.02 4.31
N LYS A 123 -4.11 21.77 5.36
CA LYS A 123 -4.35 20.40 5.83
C LYS A 123 -5.57 19.90 5.08
N LEU A 124 -5.41 18.81 4.35
CA LEU A 124 -6.54 18.14 3.72
C LEU A 124 -7.20 17.27 4.79
N GLY A 125 -8.52 17.37 4.89
CA GLY A 125 -9.34 16.53 5.76
C GLY A 125 -10.39 15.77 4.97
N LEU A 126 -11.19 14.97 5.66
CA LEU A 126 -12.36 14.30 5.10
C LEU A 126 -13.40 15.30 4.56
N ASP A 127 -13.55 16.46 5.21
CA ASP A 127 -14.54 17.48 4.84
C ASP A 127 -14.31 18.08 3.44
N ASP A 128 -13.08 17.95 2.91
CA ASP A 128 -12.73 18.41 1.56
C ASP A 128 -13.23 17.43 0.46
N PHE A 129 -13.73 16.26 0.85
CA PHE A 129 -14.13 15.18 -0.06
C PHE A 129 -15.58 14.76 0.19
N ARG A 130 -16.42 14.92 -0.84
CA ARG A 130 -17.78 14.39 -0.85
C ARG A 130 -17.76 12.94 -1.30
N THR A 131 -18.21 12.01 -0.46
CA THR A 131 -18.38 10.61 -0.85
C THR A 131 -19.52 10.48 -1.87
N VAL A 132 -19.25 9.80 -2.99
CA VAL A 132 -20.23 9.51 -4.04
C VAL A 132 -20.81 8.12 -3.83
N LYS A 133 -19.96 7.08 -3.79
CA LYS A 133 -20.38 5.69 -3.62
C LYS A 133 -19.25 4.80 -3.12
N VAL A 134 -19.57 3.74 -2.38
CA VAL A 134 -18.61 2.69 -2.00
C VAL A 134 -18.45 1.72 -3.17
N ILE A 135 -17.21 1.46 -3.59
CA ILE A 135 -16.90 0.61 -4.75
C ILE A 135 -16.21 -0.70 -4.39
N GLY A 136 -15.64 -0.81 -3.19
CA GLY A 136 -15.05 -2.07 -2.72
C GLY A 136 -14.87 -2.10 -1.22
N LYS A 137 -14.99 -3.29 -0.63
CA LYS A 137 -14.67 -3.56 0.78
C LYS A 137 -13.56 -4.61 0.81
N GLY A 138 -12.45 -4.24 1.43
CA GLY A 138 -11.31 -5.12 1.64
C GLY A 138 -11.19 -5.55 3.10
N ALA A 139 -10.19 -6.38 3.38
CA ALA A 139 -9.94 -6.95 4.71
C ALA A 139 -9.59 -5.93 5.80
N PHE A 140 -9.15 -4.72 5.42
CA PHE A 140 -8.60 -3.70 6.32
C PHE A 140 -9.34 -2.35 6.22
N GLY A 141 -10.42 -2.31 5.44
CA GLY A 141 -11.17 -1.10 5.17
C GLY A 141 -11.86 -1.12 3.82
N GLU A 142 -12.15 0.04 3.27
CA GLU A 142 -13.01 0.17 2.09
C GLU A 142 -12.55 1.26 1.13
N VAL A 143 -12.94 1.11 -0.13
CA VAL A 143 -12.63 2.02 -1.22
C VAL A 143 -13.92 2.72 -1.63
N ARG A 144 -13.89 4.06 -1.60
CA ARG A 144 -15.01 4.92 -1.94
C ARG A 144 -14.65 5.82 -3.11
N VAL A 145 -15.56 6.03 -4.05
CA VAL A 145 -15.44 7.11 -5.02
C VAL A 145 -15.79 8.41 -4.33
N VAL A 146 -14.90 9.39 -4.41
CA VAL A 146 -15.07 10.69 -3.78
C VAL A 146 -14.90 11.81 -4.80
N GLN A 147 -15.66 12.88 -4.62
CA GLN A 147 -15.52 14.11 -5.37
C GLN A 147 -14.90 15.17 -4.46
N LYS A 148 -13.79 15.74 -4.88
CA LYS A 148 -13.15 16.84 -4.14
C LYS A 148 -13.97 18.11 -4.31
N THR A 149 -14.36 18.76 -3.21
CA THR A 149 -15.32 19.88 -3.22
C THR A 149 -14.78 21.15 -3.90
N ASP A 150 -13.46 21.36 -3.85
CA ASP A 150 -12.83 22.57 -4.39
C ASP A 150 -12.64 22.56 -5.91
N THR A 151 -12.36 21.38 -6.48
CA THR A 151 -12.00 21.19 -7.90
C THR A 151 -13.07 20.41 -8.67
N GLY A 152 -14.00 19.77 -7.97
CA GLY A 152 -15.00 18.88 -8.56
C GLY A 152 -14.43 17.59 -9.14
N LYS A 153 -13.12 17.34 -9.00
CA LYS A 153 -12.45 16.15 -9.55
C LYS A 153 -12.83 14.89 -8.77
N ILE A 154 -12.95 13.79 -9.51
CA ILE A 154 -13.27 12.47 -8.98
C ILE A 154 -11.98 11.72 -8.65
N TYR A 155 -11.99 11.06 -7.49
CA TYR A 155 -10.89 10.25 -6.98
C TYR A 155 -11.42 8.97 -6.34
N ALA A 156 -10.56 7.97 -6.22
CA ALA A 156 -10.79 6.81 -5.38
C ALA A 156 -10.12 7.04 -4.01
N MET A 157 -10.88 6.96 -2.93
CA MET A 157 -10.41 7.07 -1.56
C MET A 157 -10.40 5.69 -0.90
N LYS A 158 -9.21 5.15 -0.64
CA LYS A 158 -9.01 3.93 0.15
C LYS A 158 -8.88 4.35 1.62
N THR A 159 -9.78 3.85 2.45
CA THR A 159 -9.86 4.10 3.89
C THR A 159 -9.39 2.86 4.61
N LEU A 160 -8.38 2.98 5.48
CA LEU A 160 -7.75 1.87 6.20
C LEU A 160 -7.84 2.10 7.71
N ARG A 161 -8.24 1.08 8.49
CA ARG A 161 -8.36 1.19 9.96
C ARG A 161 -7.02 1.05 10.67
N LYS A 162 -6.65 2.03 11.50
CA LYS A 162 -5.38 2.01 12.27
C LYS A 162 -5.33 0.83 13.25
N ASP A 163 -6.44 0.55 13.93
CA ASP A 163 -6.50 -0.48 14.97
C ASP A 163 -6.28 -1.89 14.43
N GLU A 164 -6.84 -2.20 13.26
CA GLU A 164 -6.68 -3.50 12.61
C GLU A 164 -5.25 -3.70 12.11
N MET A 165 -4.61 -2.65 11.64
CA MET A 165 -3.22 -2.69 11.19
C MET A 165 -2.23 -2.92 12.33
N LEU A 166 -2.44 -2.24 13.47
CA LEU A 166 -1.60 -2.40 14.65
C LEU A 166 -1.72 -3.81 15.24
N LYS A 167 -2.94 -4.38 15.27
CA LYS A 167 -3.18 -5.74 15.75
C LYS A 167 -2.47 -6.81 14.91
N LYS A 168 -2.27 -6.55 13.61
CA LYS A 168 -1.67 -7.50 12.66
C LYS A 168 -0.19 -7.21 12.33
N ASP A 169 0.43 -6.22 12.96
CA ASP A 169 1.82 -5.78 12.75
C ASP A 169 2.16 -5.42 11.27
N GLN A 170 1.18 -4.94 10.51
CA GLN A 170 1.32 -4.64 9.08
C GLN A 170 1.66 -3.16 8.81
N LEU A 171 2.36 -2.50 9.73
CA LEU A 171 2.70 -1.09 9.57
C LEU A 171 3.71 -0.85 8.43
N ALA A 172 4.65 -1.77 8.26
CA ALA A 172 5.66 -1.71 7.20
C ALA A 172 5.02 -1.79 5.81
N HIS A 173 3.97 -2.59 5.68
CA HIS A 173 3.20 -2.82 4.45
C HIS A 173 2.54 -1.54 3.93
N VAL A 174 1.84 -0.80 4.80
CA VAL A 174 1.18 0.44 4.37
C VAL A 174 2.17 1.57 4.08
N ARG A 175 3.33 1.59 4.76
CA ARG A 175 4.41 2.52 4.41
C ARG A 175 4.99 2.19 3.04
N ALA A 176 5.23 0.91 2.75
CA ALA A 176 5.71 0.46 1.44
C ALA A 176 4.70 0.78 0.33
N GLU A 177 3.41 0.50 0.52
CA GLU A 177 2.35 0.84 -0.45
C GLU A 177 2.35 2.34 -0.77
N ARG A 178 2.40 3.19 0.27
CA ARG A 178 2.48 4.64 0.09
C ARG A 178 3.72 5.05 -0.69
N ASP A 179 4.90 4.51 -0.34
CA ASP A 179 6.17 4.90 -0.95
C ASP A 179 6.21 4.48 -2.42
N VAL A 180 5.77 3.26 -2.75
CA VAL A 180 5.63 2.78 -4.13
C VAL A 180 4.71 3.69 -4.94
N LEU A 181 3.53 4.01 -4.43
CA LEU A 181 2.54 4.82 -5.15
C LEU A 181 2.96 6.31 -5.25
N ALA A 182 3.72 6.80 -4.27
CA ALA A 182 4.22 8.17 -4.24
C ALA A 182 5.39 8.37 -5.21
N GLU A 183 6.31 7.41 -5.27
CA GLU A 183 7.52 7.45 -6.12
C GLU A 183 7.25 7.00 -7.56
N SER A 184 6.23 6.16 -7.78
CA SER A 184 5.87 5.74 -9.13
C SER A 184 5.25 6.88 -9.94
N ASN A 185 5.90 7.19 -11.06
CA ASN A 185 5.34 7.99 -12.15
C ASN A 185 5.16 7.15 -13.42
N SER A 186 5.05 5.83 -13.24
CA SER A 186 4.82 4.87 -14.31
C SER A 186 3.35 4.89 -14.70
N PRO A 187 3.00 4.86 -16.00
CA PRO A 187 1.61 4.81 -16.45
C PRO A 187 0.93 3.49 -16.03
N TRP A 188 1.70 2.45 -15.71
CA TRP A 188 1.25 1.11 -15.33
C TRP A 188 0.80 0.96 -13.87
N VAL A 189 1.08 1.96 -13.03
CA VAL A 189 0.76 1.93 -11.60
C VAL A 189 -0.31 2.98 -11.32
N VAL A 190 -1.26 2.66 -10.44
CA VAL A 190 -2.26 3.62 -9.96
C VAL A 190 -1.57 4.82 -9.30
N GLN A 191 -1.94 6.02 -9.72
CA GLN A 191 -1.34 7.23 -9.20
C GLN A 191 -1.94 7.65 -7.84
N LEU A 192 -1.08 7.80 -6.81
CA LEU A 192 -1.45 8.43 -5.54
C LEU A 192 -1.32 9.95 -5.63
N TYR A 193 -2.39 10.68 -5.32
CA TYR A 193 -2.41 12.14 -5.27
C TYR A 193 -2.20 12.69 -3.87
N TYR A 194 -2.92 12.17 -2.88
CA TYR A 194 -2.86 12.65 -1.51
C TYR A 194 -2.93 11.48 -0.55
N SER A 195 -2.28 11.60 0.60
CA SER A 195 -2.56 10.74 1.74
C SER A 195 -2.66 11.59 3.00
N PHE A 196 -3.58 11.24 3.88
CA PHE A 196 -3.79 11.90 5.16
C PHE A 196 -4.32 10.90 6.18
N GLN A 197 -4.40 11.31 7.44
CA GLN A 197 -4.81 10.45 8.54
C GLN A 197 -5.66 11.24 9.52
N ASP A 198 -6.56 10.56 10.22
CA ASP A 198 -7.28 11.08 11.37
C ASP A 198 -6.97 10.23 12.62
N SER A 199 -7.80 10.28 13.66
CA SER A 199 -7.60 9.49 14.88
C SER A 199 -7.78 7.98 14.69
N ALA A 200 -8.60 7.54 13.73
CA ALA A 200 -9.04 6.14 13.62
C ALA A 200 -8.61 5.47 12.30
N TYR A 201 -8.40 6.26 11.25
CA TYR A 201 -8.24 5.82 9.87
C TYR A 201 -7.05 6.50 9.17
N LEU A 202 -6.58 5.83 8.13
CA LEU A 202 -5.67 6.35 7.12
C LEU A 202 -6.39 6.45 5.78
N TYR A 203 -6.10 7.51 5.04
CA TYR A 203 -6.73 7.82 3.76
C TYR A 203 -5.69 7.91 2.66
N LEU A 204 -5.92 7.19 1.57
CA LEU A 204 -5.16 7.26 0.32
C LEU A 204 -6.11 7.74 -0.78
N ILE A 205 -5.77 8.88 -1.39
CA ILE A 205 -6.51 9.47 -2.51
C ILE A 205 -5.78 9.15 -3.80
N MET A 206 -6.40 8.29 -4.61
CA MET A 206 -5.85 7.72 -5.83
C MET A 206 -6.68 8.16 -7.05
N GLU A 207 -6.12 7.99 -8.25
CA GLU A 207 -6.91 8.11 -9.48
C GLU A 207 -8.08 7.11 -9.48
N PHE A 208 -9.24 7.54 -9.94
CA PHE A 208 -10.39 6.66 -10.10
C PHE A 208 -10.32 5.96 -11.46
N LEU A 209 -10.34 4.62 -11.43
CA LEU A 209 -10.34 3.79 -12.63
C LEU A 209 -11.74 3.20 -12.85
N PRO A 210 -12.49 3.71 -13.84
CA PRO A 210 -13.91 3.38 -13.99
C PRO A 210 -14.17 2.01 -14.65
N GLY A 211 -13.14 1.36 -15.20
CA GLY A 211 -13.26 0.05 -15.85
C GLY A 211 -13.43 -1.12 -14.89
N GLY A 212 -13.34 -0.87 -13.57
CA GLY A 212 -13.36 -1.92 -12.56
C GLY A 212 -12.04 -2.69 -12.52
N ASP A 213 -12.13 -3.96 -12.14
CA ASP A 213 -11.03 -4.88 -11.97
C ASP A 213 -11.12 -6.07 -12.95
N LEU A 214 -9.99 -6.71 -13.24
CA LEU A 214 -9.89 -7.85 -14.15
C LEU A 214 -10.74 -9.03 -13.66
N MET A 215 -10.89 -9.20 -12.34
CA MET A 215 -11.72 -10.26 -11.76
C MET A 215 -13.20 -10.07 -12.12
N THR A 216 -13.76 -8.87 -11.96
CA THR A 216 -15.13 -8.56 -12.36
C THR A 216 -15.33 -8.78 -13.86
N MET A 217 -14.31 -8.50 -14.68
CA MET A 217 -14.33 -8.81 -16.11
C MET A 217 -14.35 -10.33 -16.37
N LEU A 218 -13.51 -11.11 -15.69
CA LEU A 218 -13.50 -12.58 -15.78
C LEU A 218 -14.83 -13.21 -15.35
N ILE A 219 -15.44 -12.69 -14.27
CA ILE A 219 -16.75 -13.16 -13.79
C ILE A 219 -17.85 -12.92 -14.84
N LYS A 220 -17.74 -11.84 -15.62
CA LYS A 220 -18.75 -11.44 -16.62
C LYS A 220 -18.61 -12.19 -17.95
N TYR A 221 -17.37 -12.46 -18.37
CA TYR A 221 -17.07 -13.06 -19.68
C TYR A 221 -16.73 -14.56 -19.61
N ASP A 222 -16.57 -15.12 -18.41
CA ASP A 222 -16.24 -16.51 -18.08
C ASP A 222 -14.84 -16.94 -18.53
N THR A 223 -14.50 -16.73 -19.79
CA THR A 223 -13.20 -17.02 -20.40
C THR A 223 -12.88 -15.96 -21.44
N PHE A 224 -11.59 -15.71 -21.67
CA PHE A 224 -11.10 -14.82 -22.70
C PHE A 224 -10.54 -15.61 -23.88
N SER A 225 -10.67 -15.05 -25.08
CA SER A 225 -9.95 -15.58 -26.24
C SER A 225 -8.44 -15.38 -26.06
N GLU A 226 -7.65 -16.15 -26.79
CA GLU A 226 -6.20 -16.02 -26.74
C GLU A 226 -5.71 -14.63 -27.14
N ASP A 227 -6.38 -13.97 -28.08
CA ASP A 227 -6.01 -12.61 -28.51
C ASP A 227 -6.23 -11.58 -27.39
N VAL A 228 -7.35 -11.70 -26.66
CA VAL A 228 -7.67 -10.83 -25.52
C VAL A 228 -6.69 -11.11 -24.37
N THR A 229 -6.44 -12.39 -24.07
CA THR A 229 -5.47 -12.80 -23.06
C THR A 229 -4.06 -12.32 -23.42
N ARG A 230 -3.65 -12.44 -24.69
CA ARG A 230 -2.34 -11.96 -25.17
C ARG A 230 -2.16 -10.47 -24.92
N PHE A 231 -3.19 -9.67 -25.16
CA PHE A 231 -3.16 -8.23 -24.88
C PHE A 231 -2.97 -7.95 -23.38
N TYR A 232 -3.85 -8.47 -22.52
CA TYR A 232 -3.80 -8.19 -21.08
C TYR A 232 -2.55 -8.74 -20.40
N ILE A 233 -2.12 -9.95 -20.78
CA ILE A 233 -0.89 -10.53 -20.25
C ILE A 233 0.33 -9.71 -20.72
N ALA A 234 0.38 -9.27 -21.98
CA ALA A 234 1.49 -8.42 -22.44
C ALA A 234 1.56 -7.09 -21.67
N GLU A 235 0.42 -6.46 -21.39
CA GLU A 235 0.41 -5.27 -20.55
C GLU A 235 0.85 -5.57 -19.12
N CYS A 236 0.41 -6.71 -18.55
CA CYS A 236 0.83 -7.13 -17.20
C CYS A 236 2.35 -7.32 -17.13
N VAL A 237 2.97 -7.88 -18.18
CA VAL A 237 4.42 -8.04 -18.25
C VAL A 237 5.13 -6.69 -18.15
N LEU A 238 4.67 -5.68 -18.89
CA LEU A 238 5.24 -4.33 -18.83
C LEU A 238 5.00 -3.65 -17.49
N ALA A 239 3.83 -3.87 -16.90
CA ALA A 239 3.49 -3.33 -15.59
C ALA A 239 4.37 -3.90 -14.48
N ILE A 240 4.52 -5.23 -14.44
CA ILE A 240 5.37 -5.93 -13.47
C ILE A 240 6.84 -5.55 -13.67
N GLU A 241 7.32 -5.51 -14.92
CA GLU A 241 8.69 -5.08 -15.23
C GLU A 241 8.95 -3.65 -14.75
N ALA A 242 8.02 -2.72 -14.95
CA ALA A 242 8.15 -1.34 -14.48
C ALA A 242 8.23 -1.26 -12.94
N VAL A 243 7.47 -2.10 -12.22
CA VAL A 243 7.55 -2.20 -10.75
C VAL A 243 8.89 -2.77 -10.30
N HIS A 244 9.39 -3.82 -10.98
CA HIS A 244 10.69 -4.42 -10.70
C HIS A 244 11.85 -3.45 -10.97
N GLN A 245 11.77 -2.62 -12.02
CA GLN A 245 12.76 -1.58 -12.32
C GLN A 245 12.83 -0.48 -11.26
N LEU A 246 11.71 -0.21 -10.57
CA LEU A 246 11.66 0.69 -9.41
C LEU A 246 12.23 0.05 -8.14
N GLY A 247 12.57 -1.24 -8.19
CA GLY A 247 13.17 -1.99 -7.11
C GLY A 247 12.18 -2.57 -6.09
N PHE A 248 10.93 -2.75 -6.53
CA PHE A 248 9.87 -3.34 -5.72
C PHE A 248 9.42 -4.67 -6.32
N ILE A 249 8.93 -5.57 -5.45
CA ILE A 249 8.31 -6.83 -5.84
C ILE A 249 6.85 -6.76 -5.39
N HIS A 250 5.91 -7.10 -6.26
CA HIS A 250 4.49 -6.92 -5.96
C HIS A 250 4.00 -7.95 -4.93
N ARG A 251 4.33 -9.24 -5.13
CA ARG A 251 4.05 -10.42 -4.28
C ARG A 251 2.57 -10.82 -4.15
N ASP A 252 1.65 -9.95 -4.51
CA ASP A 252 0.20 -10.21 -4.48
C ASP A 252 -0.47 -9.88 -5.83
N ILE A 253 0.09 -10.42 -6.91
CA ILE A 253 -0.48 -10.24 -8.26
C ILE A 253 -1.67 -11.19 -8.41
N LYS A 254 -2.86 -10.61 -8.58
CA LYS A 254 -4.14 -11.31 -8.71
C LYS A 254 -5.12 -10.48 -9.55
N PRO A 255 -6.17 -11.09 -10.14
CA PRO A 255 -7.08 -10.37 -11.03
C PRO A 255 -7.82 -9.20 -10.36
N ASP A 256 -8.07 -9.24 -9.05
CA ASP A 256 -8.69 -8.14 -8.31
C ASP A 256 -7.77 -6.93 -8.11
N ASN A 257 -6.45 -7.12 -8.15
CA ASN A 257 -5.46 -6.05 -8.05
C ASN A 257 -5.12 -5.41 -9.40
N ILE A 258 -5.59 -5.98 -10.51
CA ILE A 258 -5.41 -5.43 -11.87
C ILE A 258 -6.65 -4.62 -12.22
N LEU A 259 -6.51 -3.29 -12.23
CA LEU A 259 -7.59 -2.36 -12.54
C LEU A 259 -7.56 -1.93 -14.00
N ILE A 260 -8.72 -1.52 -14.52
CA ILE A 260 -8.89 -1.13 -15.92
C ILE A 260 -9.22 0.36 -16.00
N ASP A 261 -8.47 1.10 -16.81
CA ASP A 261 -8.69 2.51 -17.04
C ASP A 261 -9.85 2.81 -18.00
N LYS A 262 -10.15 4.09 -18.22
CA LYS A 262 -11.25 4.53 -19.09
C LYS A 262 -11.10 4.08 -20.56
N ASP A 263 -9.86 3.83 -20.98
CA ASP A 263 -9.51 3.48 -22.35
C ASP A 263 -9.38 1.95 -22.50
N GLY A 264 -9.56 1.20 -21.40
CA GLY A 264 -9.53 -0.27 -21.37
C GLY A 264 -8.16 -0.88 -21.08
N HIS A 265 -7.15 -0.07 -20.76
CA HIS A 265 -5.79 -0.51 -20.44
C HIS A 265 -5.64 -0.81 -18.95
N ILE A 266 -4.70 -1.69 -18.61
CA ILE A 266 -4.50 -2.07 -17.22
C ILE A 266 -3.65 -1.06 -16.44
N LYS A 267 -3.88 -1.07 -15.13
CA LYS A 267 -3.02 -0.48 -14.09
C LYS A 267 -2.99 -1.40 -12.88
N LEU A 268 -1.81 -1.56 -12.28
CA LEU A 268 -1.65 -2.30 -11.03
C LEU A 268 -2.06 -1.44 -9.83
N SER A 269 -2.79 -2.08 -8.93
CA SER A 269 -3.26 -1.51 -7.67
C SER A 269 -2.90 -2.43 -6.50
N ASP A 270 -2.99 -1.90 -5.28
CA ASP A 270 -2.77 -2.61 -4.02
C ASP A 270 -1.37 -3.24 -3.85
N PHE A 271 -0.40 -2.40 -3.52
CA PHE A 271 0.95 -2.80 -3.13
C PHE A 271 1.05 -3.10 -1.62
N GLY A 272 -0.08 -3.39 -0.95
CA GLY A 272 -0.12 -3.62 0.49
C GLY A 272 0.76 -4.80 0.92
N LEU A 273 0.94 -5.79 0.05
CA LEU A 273 1.90 -6.88 0.27
C LEU A 273 3.18 -6.70 -0.52
N SER A 274 3.54 -5.51 -1.00
CA SER A 274 4.81 -5.30 -1.68
C SER A 274 5.90 -4.90 -0.67
N THR A 275 7.01 -5.64 -0.63
CA THR A 275 8.20 -5.22 0.12
C THR A 275 9.30 -4.84 -0.86
N GLY A 276 10.06 -3.80 -0.54
CA GLY A 276 11.39 -3.64 -1.12
C GLY A 276 12.25 -4.87 -0.80
N PHE A 277 13.33 -5.08 -1.55
CA PHE A 277 14.23 -6.26 -1.50
C PHE A 277 14.76 -6.70 -0.10
N HIS A 278 14.41 -6.02 0.99
CA HIS A 278 15.04 -6.15 2.30
C HIS A 278 14.21 -6.72 3.45
N LYS A 279 12.96 -7.16 3.28
CA LYS A 279 12.21 -7.72 4.44
C LYS A 279 11.28 -8.89 4.10
N ASN A 280 11.63 -10.06 4.62
CA ASN A 280 10.81 -11.27 4.61
C ASN A 280 9.72 -11.15 5.68
N HIS A 281 8.46 -10.94 5.29
CA HIS A 281 7.32 -11.01 6.19
C HIS A 281 6.23 -11.94 5.63
N ASP A 282 5.42 -12.47 6.56
CA ASP A 282 4.26 -13.37 6.43
C ASP A 282 4.48 -14.89 6.49
N SER A 283 5.56 -15.37 7.12
CA SER A 283 5.72 -16.81 7.30
C SER A 283 5.07 -17.42 8.56
N SER A 284 4.76 -16.63 9.58
CA SER A 284 4.27 -17.16 10.87
C SER A 284 2.82 -17.64 10.83
N TYR A 285 2.01 -17.12 9.91
CA TYR A 285 0.62 -17.55 9.70
C TYR A 285 0.55 -18.95 9.07
N TYR A 286 1.31 -19.18 7.99
CA TYR A 286 1.33 -20.47 7.29
C TYR A 286 2.02 -21.59 8.08
N GLN A 287 3.00 -21.24 8.92
CA GLN A 287 3.66 -22.21 9.79
C GLN A 287 2.71 -22.82 10.83
N ARG A 288 1.78 -22.03 11.39
CA ARG A 288 0.74 -22.58 12.30
C ARG A 288 -0.23 -23.53 11.59
N LEU A 289 -0.48 -23.29 10.30
CA LEU A 289 -1.29 -24.17 9.46
C LEU A 289 -0.56 -25.50 9.17
N LEU A 290 0.75 -25.45 8.90
CA LEU A 290 1.61 -26.62 8.75
C LEU A 290 1.75 -27.44 10.05
N ASP A 291 1.90 -26.76 11.19
CA ASP A 291 1.99 -27.41 12.50
C ASP A 291 0.66 -28.06 12.91
N SER A 292 -0.47 -27.48 12.51
CA SER A 292 -1.80 -28.08 12.69
C SER A 292 -2.02 -29.31 11.79
N ALA A 293 -1.39 -29.35 10.60
CA ALA A 293 -1.48 -30.47 9.67
C ALA A 293 -0.57 -31.66 10.05
N ASN A 294 0.53 -31.39 10.77
CA ASN A 294 1.49 -32.42 11.21
C ASN A 294 1.22 -32.95 12.64
N GLY A 295 0.11 -32.58 13.25
CA GLY A 295 -0.31 -33.04 14.58
C GLY A 295 -0.74 -34.52 14.60
N VAL A 296 0.23 -35.40 14.85
CA VAL A 296 0.01 -36.81 15.23
C VAL A 296 -0.75 -36.88 16.55
N GLN A 297 -2.01 -37.34 16.56
CA GLN A 297 -2.61 -38.03 17.71
C GLN A 297 -3.67 -39.08 17.27
N SER A 298 -3.36 -40.35 17.52
CA SER A 298 -4.30 -41.35 18.04
C SER A 298 -3.77 -41.73 19.44
N PRO A 299 -4.62 -42.05 20.45
CA PRO A 299 -5.71 -43.02 20.31
C PRO A 299 -7.04 -42.74 21.05
N THR A 300 -8.09 -43.41 20.55
CA THR A 300 -9.26 -43.99 21.25
C THR A 300 -10.13 -43.13 22.18
N THR A 301 -11.36 -42.85 21.75
CA THR A 301 -12.58 -43.37 22.42
C THR A 301 -13.79 -43.27 21.49
N ALA A 302 -14.49 -44.38 21.34
CA ALA A 302 -15.68 -44.51 20.51
C ALA A 302 -16.87 -43.77 21.11
N ALA A 303 -17.54 -42.94 20.31
CA ALA A 303 -18.94 -42.59 20.50
C ALA A 303 -19.62 -42.63 19.12
N ARG A 304 -20.61 -43.51 19.04
CA ARG A 304 -21.39 -43.84 17.84
C ARG A 304 -22.32 -42.70 17.44
N ASN A 305 -22.61 -42.67 16.13
CA ASN A 305 -23.76 -42.08 15.43
C ASN A 305 -23.48 -40.81 14.63
N SER A 306 -22.91 -41.00 13.44
CA SER A 306 -23.31 -40.23 12.26
C SER A 306 -23.24 -41.14 11.04
N VAL A 307 -24.33 -41.12 10.28
CA VAL A 307 -24.52 -41.88 9.04
C VAL A 307 -23.41 -41.47 8.07
N MET A 308 -22.60 -42.43 7.62
CA MET A 308 -21.69 -42.21 6.50
C MET A 308 -22.53 -41.92 5.25
N VAL A 309 -22.71 -40.64 4.94
CA VAL A 309 -22.97 -40.24 3.56
C VAL A 309 -21.62 -40.38 2.87
N ASN A 310 -21.41 -41.50 2.19
CA ASN A 310 -20.36 -41.56 1.18
C ASN A 310 -20.67 -40.44 0.19
N ALA A 311 -19.97 -39.31 0.30
CA ALA A 311 -19.99 -38.29 -0.73
C ALA A 311 -19.47 -38.97 -1.98
N ILE A 312 -20.38 -39.29 -2.90
CA ILE A 312 -20.03 -39.72 -4.24
C ILE A 312 -19.28 -38.52 -4.82
N HIS A 313 -17.95 -38.60 -4.85
CA HIS A 313 -17.10 -37.62 -5.51
C HIS A 313 -17.26 -37.84 -7.02
N LEU A 314 -18.43 -37.46 -7.54
CA LEU A 314 -18.63 -37.25 -8.97
C LEU A 314 -17.55 -36.25 -9.36
N THR A 315 -16.62 -36.68 -10.21
CA THR A 315 -15.60 -35.82 -10.79
C THR A 315 -16.31 -34.57 -11.33
N MET A 316 -16.17 -33.46 -10.61
CA MET A 316 -16.82 -32.20 -10.96
C MET A 316 -16.47 -31.87 -12.40
N SER A 317 -17.48 -31.63 -13.24
CA SER A 317 -17.25 -31.14 -14.60
C SER A 317 -16.55 -29.77 -14.51
N SER A 318 -15.74 -29.41 -15.52
CA SER A 318 -15.14 -28.07 -15.60
C SER A 318 -16.19 -26.95 -15.45
N LYS A 319 -17.44 -27.18 -15.88
CA LYS A 319 -18.56 -26.24 -15.67
C LYS A 319 -18.97 -26.08 -14.20
N ASP A 320 -18.97 -27.17 -13.44
CA ASP A 320 -19.30 -27.14 -12.01
C ASP A 320 -18.17 -26.49 -11.20
N GLN A 321 -16.92 -26.67 -11.62
CA GLN A 321 -15.76 -25.99 -11.04
C GLN A 321 -15.86 -24.47 -11.26
N ILE A 322 -16.21 -24.02 -12.46
CA ILE A 322 -16.41 -22.59 -12.76
C ILE A 322 -17.52 -22.00 -11.89
N ALA A 323 -18.66 -22.69 -11.74
CA ALA A 323 -19.77 -22.22 -10.92
C ALA A 323 -19.42 -22.14 -9.42
N THR A 324 -18.79 -23.19 -8.90
CA THR A 324 -18.35 -23.27 -7.49
C THR A 324 -17.28 -22.23 -7.20
N TRP A 325 -16.32 -22.07 -8.11
CA TRP A 325 -15.29 -21.06 -8.02
C TRP A 325 -15.90 -19.65 -7.97
N LYS A 326 -16.80 -19.29 -8.91
CA LYS A 326 -17.45 -17.96 -8.91
C LYS A 326 -18.20 -17.67 -7.60
N ALA A 327 -18.96 -18.66 -7.09
CA ALA A 327 -19.74 -18.50 -5.86
C ALA A 327 -18.86 -18.34 -4.62
N ASN A 328 -17.79 -19.13 -4.51
CA ASN A 328 -16.87 -19.05 -3.38
C ASN A 328 -15.98 -17.81 -3.45
N ARG A 329 -15.58 -17.40 -4.66
CA ARG A 329 -14.65 -16.29 -4.86
C ARG A 329 -15.28 -14.92 -4.58
N ARG A 330 -16.58 -14.73 -4.87
CA ARG A 330 -17.32 -13.54 -4.40
C ARG A 330 -17.29 -13.41 -2.88
N LYS A 331 -17.39 -14.54 -2.15
CA LYS A 331 -17.27 -14.56 -0.68
C LYS A 331 -15.83 -14.35 -0.20
N LEU A 332 -14.84 -14.88 -0.92
CA LEU A 332 -13.41 -14.76 -0.59
C LEU A 332 -12.85 -13.36 -0.84
N ALA A 333 -13.38 -12.61 -1.82
CA ALA A 333 -13.00 -11.21 -2.06
C ALA A 333 -13.24 -10.32 -0.81
N TYR A 334 -14.27 -10.65 -0.02
CA TYR A 334 -14.59 -9.97 1.26
C TYR A 334 -13.92 -10.62 2.48
N SER A 335 -13.21 -11.73 2.31
CA SER A 335 -12.58 -12.48 3.41
C SER A 335 -11.18 -11.96 3.72
N THR A 336 -10.83 -11.95 5.01
CA THR A 336 -9.54 -11.45 5.50
C THR A 336 -8.33 -12.33 5.18
N VAL A 337 -8.55 -13.54 4.66
CA VAL A 337 -7.51 -14.56 4.47
C VAL A 337 -6.92 -14.54 3.04
N GLY A 338 -7.42 -13.68 2.14
CA GLY A 338 -6.98 -13.66 0.75
C GLY A 338 -7.24 -14.98 0.04
N THR A 339 -6.74 -15.14 -1.19
CA THR A 339 -6.83 -16.40 -1.91
C THR A 339 -5.44 -16.85 -2.34
N PRO A 340 -4.92 -17.98 -1.83
CA PRO A 340 -3.54 -18.40 -2.11
C PRO A 340 -3.32 -18.90 -3.55
N ASP A 341 -4.34 -18.89 -4.40
CA ASP A 341 -4.35 -19.47 -5.75
C ASP A 341 -3.23 -18.94 -6.68
N TYR A 342 -2.74 -17.72 -6.45
CA TYR A 342 -1.70 -17.07 -7.28
C TYR A 342 -0.32 -17.07 -6.63
N ILE A 343 -0.23 -17.49 -5.37
CA ILE A 343 1.01 -17.40 -4.60
C ILE A 343 1.99 -18.46 -5.07
N ALA A 344 3.23 -18.03 -5.32
CA ALA A 344 4.30 -18.92 -5.75
C ALA A 344 4.76 -19.86 -4.62
N PRO A 345 5.12 -21.12 -4.91
CA PRO A 345 5.49 -22.11 -3.89
C PRO A 345 6.69 -21.69 -3.03
N GLU A 346 7.64 -20.93 -3.60
CA GLU A 346 8.83 -20.43 -2.90
C GLU A 346 8.51 -19.45 -1.75
N ILE A 347 7.40 -18.70 -1.85
CA ILE A 347 6.97 -17.77 -0.81
C ILE A 347 6.67 -18.54 0.49
N PHE A 348 6.15 -19.76 0.37
CA PHE A 348 5.86 -20.63 1.50
C PHE A 348 7.08 -21.36 2.06
N LEU A 349 8.08 -21.64 1.22
CA LEU A 349 9.22 -22.48 1.56
C LEU A 349 10.36 -21.73 2.29
N GLN A 350 10.22 -20.42 2.54
CA GLN A 350 11.19 -19.55 3.24
C GLN A 350 12.62 -19.52 2.68
N LYS A 351 12.90 -20.21 1.56
CA LYS A 351 14.16 -20.07 0.82
C LYS A 351 14.01 -18.80 0.00
N GLY A 352 14.61 -17.71 0.49
CA GLY A 352 14.45 -16.33 -0.02
C GLY A 352 14.01 -16.24 -1.47
N TYR A 353 12.93 -15.49 -1.70
CA TYR A 353 12.34 -15.28 -3.01
C TYR A 353 12.86 -13.97 -3.61
N GLY A 354 12.93 -13.91 -4.95
CA GLY A 354 13.23 -12.71 -5.71
C GLY A 354 12.01 -12.20 -6.47
N ASN A 355 12.27 -11.43 -7.51
CA ASN A 355 11.25 -10.83 -8.37
C ASN A 355 10.54 -11.86 -9.27
N GLU A 356 11.03 -13.10 -9.30
CA GLU A 356 10.46 -14.17 -10.09
C GLU A 356 9.08 -14.64 -9.63
N CYS A 357 8.70 -14.41 -8.37
CA CYS A 357 7.40 -14.86 -7.82
C CYS A 357 6.20 -14.19 -8.52
N ASP A 358 6.36 -12.97 -9.02
CA ASP A 358 5.31 -12.25 -9.75
C ASP A 358 5.03 -12.91 -11.13
N TRP A 359 6.05 -13.55 -11.74
CA TRP A 359 5.87 -14.27 -13.02
C TRP A 359 5.08 -15.58 -12.85
N TRP A 360 5.19 -16.24 -11.69
CA TRP A 360 4.32 -17.38 -11.36
C TRP A 360 2.85 -16.94 -11.28
N SER A 361 2.62 -15.86 -10.54
CA SER A 361 1.29 -15.27 -10.38
C SER A 361 0.68 -14.91 -11.72
N LEU A 362 1.47 -14.32 -12.63
CA LEU A 362 1.05 -14.04 -14.01
C LEU A 362 0.66 -15.29 -14.79
N GLY A 363 1.41 -16.39 -14.63
CA GLY A 363 1.06 -17.69 -15.24
C GLY A 363 -0.27 -18.25 -14.73
N ALA A 364 -0.53 -18.13 -13.43
CA ALA A 364 -1.81 -18.53 -12.83
C ALA A 364 -2.97 -17.67 -13.35
N ILE A 365 -2.79 -16.35 -13.50
CA ILE A 365 -3.78 -15.44 -14.11
C ILE A 365 -4.01 -15.80 -15.58
N MET A 366 -2.96 -16.10 -16.34
CA MET A 366 -3.08 -16.49 -17.74
C MET A 366 -3.89 -17.79 -17.89
N PHE A 367 -3.65 -18.77 -17.03
CA PHE A 367 -4.44 -20.00 -16.99
C PHE A 367 -5.92 -19.70 -16.68
N GLU A 368 -6.18 -18.87 -15.67
CA GLU A 368 -7.55 -18.49 -15.29
C GLU A 368 -8.27 -17.75 -16.42
N CYS A 369 -7.59 -16.86 -17.15
CA CYS A 369 -8.18 -16.15 -18.28
C CYS A 369 -8.63 -17.08 -19.39
N LEU A 370 -7.88 -18.16 -19.64
CA LEU A 370 -8.16 -19.09 -20.74
C LEU A 370 -9.10 -20.24 -20.35
N VAL A 371 -8.99 -20.72 -19.11
CA VAL A 371 -9.70 -21.91 -18.61
C VAL A 371 -10.94 -21.53 -17.78
N GLY A 372 -10.95 -20.34 -17.19
CA GLY A 372 -12.07 -19.78 -16.41
C GLY A 372 -12.00 -20.02 -14.90
N TYR A 373 -10.95 -20.71 -14.42
CA TYR A 373 -10.63 -20.89 -13.00
C TYR A 373 -9.12 -21.04 -12.81
N PRO A 374 -8.56 -20.68 -11.64
CA PRO A 374 -7.12 -20.78 -11.40
C PRO A 374 -6.67 -22.24 -11.27
N PRO A 375 -5.42 -22.57 -11.64
CA PRO A 375 -4.96 -23.95 -11.83
C PRO A 375 -5.04 -24.83 -10.57
N PHE A 376 -4.97 -24.23 -9.38
CA PHE A 376 -4.93 -24.95 -8.10
C PHE A 376 -6.18 -24.74 -7.23
N CYS A 377 -7.30 -24.29 -7.82
CA CYS A 377 -8.52 -24.00 -7.07
C CYS A 377 -9.05 -25.23 -6.32
N SER A 378 -9.48 -25.03 -5.07
CA SER A 378 -10.06 -26.06 -4.20
C SER A 378 -11.10 -25.43 -3.27
N GLU A 379 -11.92 -26.26 -2.62
CA GLU A 379 -12.88 -25.78 -1.62
C GLU A 379 -12.20 -25.32 -0.33
N SER A 380 -11.06 -25.94 0.01
CA SER A 380 -10.26 -25.61 1.19
C SER A 380 -8.94 -24.92 0.82
N THR A 381 -8.60 -23.86 1.55
CA THR A 381 -7.31 -23.16 1.40
C THR A 381 -6.11 -24.07 1.64
N HIS A 382 -6.27 -25.06 2.52
CA HIS A 382 -5.23 -26.06 2.80
C HIS A 382 -5.00 -27.00 1.61
N GLU A 383 -6.05 -27.40 0.91
CA GLU A 383 -5.93 -28.23 -0.30
C GLU A 383 -5.28 -27.45 -1.44
N THR A 384 -5.70 -26.20 -1.65
CA THR A 384 -5.05 -25.30 -2.61
C THR A 384 -3.55 -25.19 -2.34
N TYR A 385 -3.15 -25.04 -1.07
CA TYR A 385 -1.75 -25.01 -0.68
C TYR A 385 -1.00 -26.31 -1.02
N GLN A 386 -1.58 -27.47 -0.71
CA GLN A 386 -0.97 -28.77 -1.05
C GLN A 386 -0.82 -28.94 -2.56
N LYS A 387 -1.82 -28.52 -3.35
CA LYS A 387 -1.77 -28.54 -4.82
C LYS A 387 -0.68 -27.62 -5.36
N ILE A 388 -0.49 -26.43 -4.78
CA ILE A 388 0.58 -25.49 -5.18
C ILE A 388 1.96 -26.08 -4.88
N LEU A 389 2.18 -26.69 -3.72
CA LEU A 389 3.46 -27.33 -3.39
C LEU A 389 3.77 -28.51 -4.32
N GLN A 390 2.75 -29.25 -4.75
CA GLN A 390 2.84 -30.39 -5.65
C GLN A 390 2.43 -30.04 -7.09
N TRP A 391 2.65 -28.80 -7.51
CA TRP A 391 2.19 -28.27 -8.81
C TRP A 391 2.53 -29.16 -10.01
N GLN A 392 3.65 -29.88 -9.96
CA GLN A 392 4.10 -30.81 -11.01
C GLN A 392 3.09 -31.91 -11.31
N ASN A 393 2.31 -32.34 -10.31
CA ASN A 393 1.32 -33.41 -10.44
C ASN A 393 -0.11 -32.89 -10.64
N TYR A 394 -0.37 -31.63 -10.27
CA TYR A 394 -1.72 -31.04 -10.26
C TYR A 394 -1.96 -30.02 -11.37
N LEU A 395 -0.93 -29.54 -12.07
CA LEU A 395 -1.10 -28.67 -13.23
C LEU A 395 -1.60 -29.48 -14.43
N MET A 396 -2.92 -29.55 -14.55
CA MET A 396 -3.62 -30.27 -15.62
C MET A 396 -4.44 -29.29 -16.46
N PHE A 397 -4.37 -29.44 -17.79
CA PHE A 397 -5.19 -28.70 -18.73
C PHE A 397 -6.42 -29.53 -19.06
N PRO A 398 -7.65 -29.01 -18.90
CA PRO A 398 -8.85 -29.76 -19.26
C PRO A 398 -8.93 -30.00 -20.77
N ASP A 399 -9.27 -31.24 -21.17
CA ASP A 399 -9.42 -31.62 -22.58
C ASP A 399 -10.54 -30.83 -23.30
N ASP A 400 -11.49 -30.31 -22.53
CA ASP A 400 -12.63 -29.53 -23.02
C ASP A 400 -12.25 -28.10 -23.47
N VAL A 401 -11.03 -27.63 -23.16
CA VAL A 401 -10.56 -26.28 -23.49
C VAL A 401 -9.53 -26.36 -24.63
N HIS A 402 -9.88 -25.85 -25.80
CA HIS A 402 -8.97 -25.79 -26.95
C HIS A 402 -7.96 -24.65 -26.79
N LEU A 403 -6.81 -24.96 -26.20
CA LEU A 403 -5.67 -24.06 -26.07
C LEU A 403 -4.66 -24.29 -27.20
N SER A 404 -4.04 -23.22 -27.69
CA SER A 404 -2.90 -23.31 -28.58
C SER A 404 -1.68 -23.90 -27.86
N ARG A 405 -0.79 -24.53 -28.62
CA ARG A 405 0.45 -25.12 -28.08
C ARG A 405 1.34 -24.03 -27.48
N GLU A 406 1.28 -22.84 -28.06
CA GLU A 406 2.00 -21.65 -27.62
C GLU A 406 1.48 -21.13 -26.27
N ALA A 407 0.16 -21.15 -26.05
CA ALA A 407 -0.46 -20.77 -24.78
C ALA A 407 -0.16 -21.78 -23.66
N GLU A 408 -0.15 -23.07 -23.98
CA GLU A 408 0.22 -24.11 -23.01
C GLU A 408 1.72 -24.03 -22.63
N ASP A 409 2.60 -23.83 -23.62
CA ASP A 409 4.05 -23.75 -23.41
C ASP A 409 4.42 -22.57 -22.48
N ILE A 410 3.86 -21.39 -22.71
CA ILE A 410 4.14 -20.23 -21.86
C ILE A 410 3.62 -20.43 -20.42
N ILE A 411 2.43 -21.02 -20.22
CA ILE A 411 1.91 -21.29 -18.88
C ILE A 411 2.81 -22.28 -18.15
N ARG A 412 3.24 -23.37 -18.81
CA ARG A 412 4.16 -24.36 -18.22
C ARG A 412 5.54 -23.78 -17.90
N ARG A 413 6.00 -22.78 -18.66
CA ARG A 413 7.27 -22.08 -18.42
C ARG A 413 7.18 -21.01 -17.33
N LEU A 414 6.01 -20.44 -17.09
CA LEU A 414 5.77 -19.50 -15.98
C LEU A 414 5.53 -20.25 -14.67
N ILE A 415 4.70 -21.29 -14.71
CA ILE A 415 4.39 -22.18 -13.57
C ILE A 415 5.46 -23.27 -13.47
N THR A 416 6.67 -22.86 -13.10
CA THR A 416 7.82 -23.76 -12.89
C THR A 416 8.67 -23.34 -11.68
N SER A 417 9.71 -24.13 -11.38
CA SER A 417 10.69 -23.80 -10.33
C SER A 417 11.36 -22.45 -10.57
N PRO A 418 11.68 -21.67 -9.52
CA PRO A 418 12.30 -20.34 -9.64
C PRO A 418 13.49 -20.28 -10.60
N ASP A 419 14.40 -21.27 -10.53
CA ASP A 419 15.64 -21.31 -11.33
C ASP A 419 15.41 -21.47 -12.85
N ARG A 420 14.25 -21.99 -13.24
CA ARG A 420 13.90 -22.27 -14.65
C ARG A 420 12.88 -21.28 -15.20
N ARG A 421 12.42 -20.33 -14.39
CA ARG A 421 11.37 -19.40 -14.77
C ARG A 421 11.92 -18.38 -15.77
N MET A 422 11.10 -18.05 -16.77
CA MET A 422 11.50 -17.08 -17.80
C MET A 422 11.67 -15.68 -17.21
N THR A 423 12.69 -14.98 -17.67
CA THR A 423 12.85 -13.55 -17.38
C THR A 423 11.96 -12.69 -18.28
N ALA A 424 11.73 -11.42 -17.90
CA ALA A 424 10.90 -10.48 -18.68
C ALA A 424 11.34 -10.39 -20.16
N GLU A 425 12.64 -10.38 -20.44
CA GLU A 425 13.17 -10.34 -21.80
C GLU A 425 12.89 -11.61 -22.61
N GLN A 426 12.96 -12.77 -21.95
CA GLN A 426 12.65 -14.05 -22.58
C GLN A 426 11.15 -14.18 -22.84
N LEU A 427 10.32 -13.69 -21.90
CA LEU A 427 8.87 -13.68 -22.02
C LEU A 427 8.43 -12.84 -23.22
N LYS A 428 9.04 -11.67 -23.43
CA LYS A 428 8.75 -10.79 -24.58
C LYS A 428 9.07 -11.40 -25.95
N LYS A 429 10.02 -12.34 -26.01
CA LYS A 429 10.44 -13.04 -27.23
C LYS A 429 9.64 -14.33 -27.49
N HIS A 430 8.72 -14.69 -26.61
CA HIS A 430 7.96 -15.93 -26.73
C HIS A 430 7.04 -15.90 -27.95
N PRO A 431 6.89 -17.00 -28.71
CA PRO A 431 6.02 -17.07 -29.90
C PRO A 431 4.55 -16.69 -29.63
N PHE A 432 4.08 -16.89 -28.40
CA PHE A 432 2.74 -16.47 -27.98
C PHE A 432 2.47 -14.97 -28.16
N PHE A 433 3.49 -14.11 -28.04
CA PHE A 433 3.37 -12.66 -28.23
C PHE A 433 3.68 -12.19 -29.66
N TYR A 434 3.59 -13.09 -30.64
CA TYR A 434 3.77 -12.72 -32.04
C TYR A 434 2.80 -11.59 -32.44
N GLY A 435 3.35 -10.50 -33.00
CA GLY A 435 2.58 -9.32 -33.41
C GLY A 435 2.34 -8.26 -32.32
N VAL A 436 2.79 -8.47 -31.09
CA VAL A 436 2.64 -7.47 -30.00
C VAL A 436 3.71 -6.37 -30.11
N SER A 437 3.27 -5.11 -30.16
CA SER A 437 4.15 -3.95 -30.11
C SER A 437 4.39 -3.49 -28.67
N TRP A 438 5.51 -3.91 -28.08
CA TRP A 438 5.82 -3.63 -26.66
C TRP A 438 5.99 -2.15 -26.31
N THR A 439 6.40 -1.30 -27.25
CA THR A 439 6.59 0.14 -27.01
C THR A 439 5.29 0.94 -27.18
N GLY A 440 4.37 0.44 -28.00
CA GLY A 440 3.14 1.13 -28.39
C GLY A 440 1.85 0.45 -27.93
N ILE A 441 1.91 -0.61 -27.12
CA ILE A 441 0.71 -1.39 -26.75
C ILE A 441 -0.40 -0.54 -26.12
N ARG A 442 -0.03 0.49 -25.35
CA ARG A 442 -0.98 1.42 -24.72
C ARG A 442 -1.60 2.43 -25.70
N GLN A 443 -1.13 2.48 -26.94
CA GLN A 443 -1.72 3.31 -28.00
C GLN A 443 -2.67 2.51 -28.88
N ILE A 444 -2.65 1.18 -28.75
CA ILE A 444 -3.54 0.27 -29.46
C ILE A 444 -4.88 0.27 -28.74
N GLU A 445 -5.98 0.18 -29.49
CA GLU A 445 -7.31 0.05 -28.93
C GLU A 445 -7.43 -1.23 -28.08
N ALA A 446 -7.82 -1.08 -26.81
CA ALA A 446 -7.96 -2.21 -25.91
C ALA A 446 -9.13 -3.12 -26.32
N PRO A 447 -9.05 -4.44 -26.08
CA PRO A 447 -10.12 -5.37 -26.45
C PRO A 447 -11.46 -5.08 -25.77
N PHE A 448 -11.41 -4.52 -24.56
CA PHE A 448 -12.58 -4.09 -23.81
C PHE A 448 -12.43 -2.63 -23.39
N ILE A 449 -13.24 -1.78 -24.01
CA ILE A 449 -13.39 -0.38 -23.61
C ILE A 449 -14.67 -0.25 -22.77
N PRO A 450 -14.58 0.22 -21.51
CA PRO A 450 -15.76 0.39 -20.68
C PRO A 450 -16.69 1.47 -21.29
N ARG A 451 -17.97 1.13 -21.45
CA ARG A 451 -19.00 2.04 -21.97
C ARG A 451 -19.58 2.86 -20.83
N LEU A 452 -18.86 3.90 -20.46
CA LEU A 452 -19.21 4.78 -19.34
C LEU A 452 -20.29 5.79 -19.72
N ARG A 453 -21.29 5.96 -18.86
CA ARG A 453 -22.33 7.01 -19.00
C ARG A 453 -21.91 8.34 -18.39
N SER A 454 -21.02 8.30 -17.41
CA SER A 454 -20.54 9.45 -16.64
C SER A 454 -19.13 9.22 -16.11
N ILE A 455 -18.44 10.30 -15.72
CA ILE A 455 -17.14 10.24 -15.02
C ILE A 455 -17.25 9.62 -13.62
N THR A 456 -18.45 9.54 -13.05
CA THR A 456 -18.75 8.88 -11.77
C THR A 456 -19.47 7.56 -11.95
N ASP A 457 -19.43 6.97 -13.15
CA ASP A 457 -20.11 5.71 -13.40
C ASP A 457 -19.43 4.59 -12.62
N THR A 458 -20.21 3.86 -11.83
CA THR A 458 -19.74 2.73 -11.02
C THR A 458 -20.38 1.42 -11.46
N SER A 459 -20.93 1.34 -12.68
CA SER A 459 -21.63 0.14 -13.18
C SER A 459 -20.74 -1.11 -13.27
N TYR A 460 -19.43 -0.91 -13.35
CA TYR A 460 -18.44 -1.98 -13.43
C TYR A 460 -17.94 -2.45 -12.05
N PHE A 461 -18.49 -1.89 -10.97
CA PHE A 461 -18.18 -2.32 -9.61
C PHE A 461 -19.38 -3.09 -9.02
N PRO A 462 -19.14 -4.16 -8.24
CA PRO A 462 -20.19 -4.89 -7.55
C PRO A 462 -20.71 -4.06 -6.36
N THR A 463 -21.59 -3.08 -6.63
CA THR A 463 -22.07 -2.16 -5.60
C THR A 463 -23.21 -2.70 -4.75
N ASP A 464 -23.94 -3.68 -5.25
CA ASP A 464 -25.25 -4.08 -4.72
C ASP A 464 -25.16 -4.92 -3.43
N GLU A 465 -23.98 -5.45 -3.11
CA GLU A 465 -23.74 -6.30 -1.94
C GLU A 465 -23.03 -5.56 -0.80
N LEU A 466 -22.52 -4.35 -1.06
CA LEU A 466 -21.75 -3.55 -0.09
C LEU A 466 -22.63 -2.79 0.91
N GLU A 467 -23.92 -2.61 0.62
CA GLU A 467 -24.88 -1.90 1.49
C GLU A 467 -25.31 -2.73 2.73
N GLN A 468 -25.03 -4.04 2.76
CA GLN A 468 -25.53 -4.94 3.81
C GLN A 468 -24.58 -5.19 4.99
N VAL A 469 -23.37 -4.61 4.99
CA VAL A 469 -22.43 -4.77 6.11
C VAL A 469 -22.63 -3.58 7.07
N PRO A 470 -23.01 -3.82 8.34
CA PRO A 470 -23.26 -2.74 9.29
C PRO A 470 -22.07 -1.80 9.41
N ASP A 471 -22.33 -0.50 9.24
CA ASP A 471 -21.46 0.55 9.75
C ASP A 471 -21.45 0.42 11.28
N GLU A 472 -20.28 0.10 11.83
CA GLU A 472 -19.95 0.03 13.26
C GLU A 472 -20.20 -1.28 14.02
N PRO A 473 -19.16 -1.73 14.74
CA PRO A 473 -19.25 -1.98 16.16
C PRO A 473 -18.74 -0.74 16.92
N VAL A 474 -19.63 -0.16 17.72
CA VAL A 474 -19.34 0.86 18.73
C VAL A 474 -18.28 0.33 19.68
N GLY A 475 -17.23 1.12 19.91
CA GLY A 475 -16.37 1.00 21.09
C GLY A 475 -14.93 0.57 20.82
N ALA A 476 -14.06 1.57 20.66
CA ALA A 476 -12.70 1.54 21.23
C ALA A 476 -12.13 2.97 21.30
N ASP A 477 -12.72 3.80 22.16
CA ASP A 477 -11.99 4.94 22.71
C ASP A 477 -10.77 4.40 23.47
N THR A 478 -9.64 4.33 22.79
CA THR A 478 -8.33 4.18 23.42
C THR A 478 -7.41 5.24 22.83
N THR A 479 -7.39 6.38 23.52
CA THR A 479 -6.40 7.43 23.40
C THR A 479 -4.99 6.83 23.48
N GLY A 480 -4.30 6.74 22.36
CA GLY A 480 -2.94 6.21 22.32
C GLY A 480 -2.06 7.11 21.47
N ALA A 481 -1.32 8.04 22.10
CA ALA A 481 -0.30 8.85 21.44
C ALA A 481 0.78 7.99 20.72
N SER A 482 0.90 6.71 21.11
CA SER A 482 1.72 5.69 20.46
C SER A 482 1.19 5.27 19.07
N LYS A 483 -0.14 5.26 18.85
CA LYS A 483 -0.72 4.92 17.55
C LYS A 483 -0.34 5.95 16.49
N ASP A 484 -0.30 7.23 16.82
CA ASP A 484 0.06 8.29 15.87
C ASP A 484 1.56 8.35 15.54
N LEU A 485 2.43 7.78 16.38
CA LEU A 485 3.86 7.67 16.10
C LEU A 485 4.14 6.70 14.95
N ALA A 486 3.40 5.60 14.91
CA ALA A 486 3.49 4.58 13.86
C ALA A 486 3.26 5.18 12.47
N PHE A 487 2.44 6.23 12.37
CA PHE A 487 2.06 6.87 11.11
C PHE A 487 2.72 8.25 10.90
N LEU A 488 3.80 8.54 11.61
CA LEU A 488 4.56 9.77 11.39
C LEU A 488 5.14 9.81 9.97
N GLY A 489 4.89 10.91 9.26
CA GLY A 489 5.27 11.07 7.86
C GLY A 489 4.26 10.52 6.85
N TYR A 490 3.15 9.90 7.29
CA TYR A 490 2.14 9.32 6.38
C TYR A 490 1.52 10.32 5.40
N THR A 491 1.43 11.61 5.78
CA THR A 491 0.82 12.65 4.95
C THR A 491 1.67 12.96 3.72
N PHE A 492 1.16 12.60 2.55
CA PHE A 492 1.75 12.89 1.25
C PHE A 492 0.84 13.79 0.43
N LYS A 493 1.44 14.67 -0.36
CA LYS A 493 0.71 15.44 -1.37
C LYS A 493 1.54 15.48 -2.63
N ARG A 494 1.04 14.84 -3.68
CA ARG A 494 1.63 14.87 -5.00
C ARG A 494 1.55 16.30 -5.54
N PHE A 495 2.71 16.84 -5.84
CA PHE A 495 2.81 18.11 -6.53
C PHE A 495 2.88 17.84 -8.03
N SER A 496 1.74 17.56 -8.65
CA SER A 496 1.64 17.69 -10.11
C SER A 496 1.54 19.19 -10.41
N VAL A 497 2.67 19.83 -10.73
CA VAL A 497 2.59 21.06 -11.53
C VAL A 497 2.10 20.59 -12.89
N SER A 498 0.79 20.60 -13.08
CA SER A 498 0.20 20.49 -14.39
C SER A 498 0.93 21.48 -15.28
N SER A 499 1.69 20.93 -16.24
CA SER A 499 2.31 21.64 -17.37
C SER A 499 1.29 22.35 -18.27
N GLN A 500 0.01 22.34 -17.88
CA GLN A 500 -1.15 22.87 -18.63
C GLN A 500 -2.08 23.75 -17.78
N ALA A 501 -1.64 24.24 -16.61
CA ALA A 501 -2.36 25.30 -15.91
C ALA A 501 -1.71 26.67 -16.18
N PHE A 502 -1.63 27.04 -17.46
CA PHE A 502 -1.66 28.41 -17.98
C PHE A 502 -2.10 28.38 -19.43
#